data_AF-A0A803W4F9-F1
#
_entry.id   AF-A0A803W4F9-F1
#
_cell.length_a   1.000
_cell.length_b   1.000
_cell.length_c   1.000
_cell.angle_alpha   90.00
_cell.angle_beta   90.00
_cell.angle_gamma   90.00
#
_symmetry.space_group_name_H-M   'P 1'
#
loop_
_entity.id
_entity.type
_entity.pdbx_description
1 polymer ?
#
loop_
_entity_poly.entity_id
_entity_poly.type
_entity_poly.pdbx_seq_one_letter_code
_entity_poly.pdbx_strand_id
1 'polypeptide(L)'
;MDSVWETRYVLASGSGSRPEKHGTHLVVQGDSSPCPPYRYKMAVKVLVLFLHLTSSCIKRMCRGQGSQAPLCSCNATCTVCTLPTSPCTGKAEQSLLELGLSPEASAEWCFWCLCQVIVHDVNELTEKLFPIVEAMQKHFSAGSGTYYSDSIFFLSVAMHRIMPKEITRIIQVDLDLKYKSNIRDLFDEFDNFPEGAVIGIAREMQPVYRHTFWQYRRENPQTKVGEPPPDGLPGFNSGVLLLNLEAMRQSKLYNQLLEPTMVQKLTEKYHFKGHLGDQDFFTMVGMEHPELFHVLDCTWNRQLCTWWRDHGYGDVFDQYFQCEGEVRIYHGNCNTPIPED
;
A
#
# COMPACT_ATOMS: atom_id res chain seq x y z
N MET A 1 23.79 24.44 7.47
CA MET A 1 23.26 23.21 8.08
C MET A 1 22.10 22.80 7.21
N ASP A 2 22.34 21.84 6.34
CA ASP A 2 21.39 21.40 5.32
C ASP A 2 20.13 20.86 5.99
N SER A 3 18.99 21.48 5.70
CA SER A 3 17.68 20.95 6.08
C SER A 3 17.46 19.68 5.26
N VAL A 4 17.71 18.51 5.86
CA VAL A 4 17.42 17.22 5.23
C VAL A 4 15.90 17.11 5.13
N TRP A 5 15.37 17.31 3.92
CA TRP A 5 13.99 17.00 3.61
C TRP A 5 13.85 15.47 3.57
N GLU A 6 13.24 14.88 4.59
CA GLU A 6 12.88 13.46 4.55
C GLU A 6 11.66 13.31 3.65
N THR A 7 11.89 12.95 2.38
CA THR A 7 10.82 12.72 1.42
C THR A 7 10.15 11.38 1.74
N ARG A 8 8.83 11.40 1.98
CA ARG A 8 8.04 10.19 2.26
C ARG A 8 7.27 9.77 1.01
N TYR A 9 7.26 8.48 0.70
CA TYR A 9 6.68 7.93 -0.53
C TYR A 9 5.49 7.02 -0.20
N VAL A 10 4.33 7.31 -0.80
CA VAL A 10 3.14 6.48 -0.71
C VAL A 10 2.77 6.01 -2.10
N LEU A 11 2.68 4.70 -2.32
CA LEU A 11 2.15 4.11 -3.54
C LEU A 11 0.70 3.69 -3.32
N ALA A 12 -0.23 4.33 -4.03
CA ALA A 12 -1.61 3.91 -4.07
C ALA A 12 -1.84 3.02 -5.30
N SER A 13 -2.25 1.77 -5.07
CA SER A 13 -2.50 0.77 -6.10
C SER A 13 -3.91 0.23 -5.94
N GLY A 14 -4.65 0.08 -7.04
CA GLY A 14 -5.97 -0.50 -6.97
C GLY A 14 -6.52 -0.89 -8.32
N SER A 15 -7.37 -1.90 -8.28
CA SER A 15 -7.70 -2.72 -9.42
C SER A 15 -9.20 -2.53 -9.72
N GLY A 16 -9.55 -1.60 -10.63
CA GLY A 16 -10.95 -1.23 -10.87
C GLY A 16 -11.20 -0.51 -12.20
N SER A 17 -12.33 -0.84 -12.85
CA SER A 17 -12.76 -0.29 -14.14
C SER A 17 -13.48 1.06 -14.05
N ARG A 18 -13.53 1.68 -12.87
CA ARG A 18 -14.22 2.96 -12.61
C ARG A 18 -13.51 3.77 -11.50
N PRO A 19 -12.62 4.70 -11.84
CA PRO A 19 -12.02 5.62 -10.86
C PRO A 19 -13.05 6.56 -10.18
N GLU A 20 -14.30 6.59 -10.65
CA GLU A 20 -15.33 7.55 -10.19
C GLU A 20 -16.17 7.10 -8.98
N LYS A 21 -16.08 5.84 -8.52
CA LYS A 21 -17.02 5.32 -7.48
C LYS A 21 -16.46 5.12 -6.07
N HIS A 22 -15.15 4.99 -5.92
CA HIS A 22 -14.51 4.80 -4.62
C HIS A 22 -13.26 5.67 -4.58
N GLY A 23 -13.44 6.93 -4.19
CA GLY A 23 -12.32 7.87 -4.04
C GLY A 23 -11.52 7.49 -2.80
N THR A 24 -10.26 7.08 -2.98
CA THR A 24 -9.31 6.97 -1.87
C THR A 24 -9.00 8.36 -1.37
N HIS A 25 -9.48 8.69 -0.17
CA HIS A 25 -9.17 9.93 0.50
C HIS A 25 -7.96 9.72 1.40
N LEU A 26 -6.75 9.81 0.85
CA LEU A 26 -5.56 9.95 1.68
C LEU A 26 -5.74 11.21 2.57
N VAL A 27 -5.31 11.13 3.83
CA VAL A 27 -5.31 12.29 4.73
C VAL A 27 -3.85 12.61 5.03
N VAL A 28 -3.31 13.62 4.33
CA VAL A 28 -2.04 14.26 4.69
C VAL A 28 -2.35 15.57 5.38
N GLN A 29 -2.40 15.56 6.72
CA GLN A 29 -2.52 16.80 7.49
C GLN A 29 -1.11 17.35 7.74
N GLY A 30 -0.79 18.50 7.15
CA GLY A 30 0.40 19.27 7.53
C GLY A 30 0.19 19.90 8.91
N ASP A 31 1.21 19.89 9.77
CA ASP A 31 1.16 20.58 11.05
C ASP A 31 0.75 22.04 10.86
N SER A 32 -0.42 22.42 11.39
CA SER A 32 -0.93 23.81 11.42
C SER A 32 -0.27 24.62 12.54
N SER A 33 1.04 24.42 12.75
CA SER A 33 1.83 25.24 13.67
C SER A 33 2.34 26.48 12.93
N PRO A 34 2.18 27.71 13.48
CA PRO A 34 2.77 28.90 12.88
C PRO A 34 4.28 28.71 12.83
N CYS A 35 4.83 28.61 11.61
CA CYS A 35 6.24 28.33 11.32
C CYS A 35 7.20 28.99 12.33
N PRO A 36 7.79 28.22 13.27
CA PRO A 36 9.05 28.62 13.88
C PRO A 36 10.15 28.43 12.81
N PRO A 37 11.19 29.27 12.76
CA PRO A 37 12.17 29.27 11.67
C PRO A 37 13.01 27.99 11.54
N TYR A 38 12.84 27.01 12.43
CA TYR A 38 13.59 25.75 12.43
C TYR A 38 12.72 24.62 13.00
N ARG A 39 12.05 23.84 12.14
CA ARG A 39 11.76 22.40 12.30
C ARG A 39 10.91 21.87 11.13
N TYR A 40 11.48 20.88 10.45
CA TYR A 40 10.90 19.86 9.55
C TYR A 40 9.63 20.22 8.77
N LYS A 41 9.82 20.63 7.50
CA LYS A 41 8.76 20.65 6.50
C LYS A 41 8.78 19.32 5.73
N MET A 42 7.63 18.70 5.53
CA MET A 42 7.48 17.36 4.99
C MET A 42 7.06 17.43 3.52
N ALA A 43 7.76 16.71 2.62
CA ALA A 43 7.33 16.52 1.24
C ALA A 43 6.83 15.08 1.08
N VAL A 44 5.56 14.91 0.72
CA VAL A 44 4.98 13.59 0.43
C VAL A 44 4.91 13.44 -1.08
N LYS A 45 5.53 12.39 -1.62
CA LYS A 45 5.34 12.02 -3.03
C LYS A 45 4.33 10.89 -3.09
N VAL A 46 3.18 11.17 -3.70
CA VAL A 46 2.14 10.17 -3.91
C VAL A 46 2.34 9.59 -5.30
N LEU A 47 2.66 8.31 -5.31
CA LEU A 47 2.79 7.53 -6.51
C LEU A 47 1.47 6.84 -6.79
N VAL A 48 0.87 7.09 -7.95
CA VAL A 48 -0.43 6.52 -8.31
C VAL A 48 -0.23 5.57 -9.49
N LEU A 49 -0.57 4.29 -9.28
CA LEU A 49 -0.62 3.28 -10.32
C LEU A 49 -2.07 3.03 -10.71
N PHE A 50 -2.44 3.44 -11.92
CA PHE A 50 -3.76 3.12 -12.48
C PHE A 50 -3.67 1.85 -13.32
N LEU A 51 -4.25 0.76 -12.80
CA LEU A 51 -4.18 -0.56 -13.43
C LEU A 51 -4.89 -0.67 -14.79
N HIS A 52 -5.76 0.27 -15.17
CA HIS A 52 -6.37 0.34 -16.51
C HIS A 52 -6.69 1.78 -16.92
N LEU A 53 -5.82 2.42 -17.71
CA LEU A 53 -6.19 3.56 -18.56
C LEU A 53 -5.97 3.17 -20.01
N THR A 54 -7.05 3.00 -20.78
CA THR A 54 -6.91 2.92 -22.24
C THR A 54 -6.31 4.24 -22.75
N SER A 55 -5.47 4.21 -23.78
CA SER A 55 -4.88 5.43 -24.38
C SER A 55 -5.93 6.48 -24.76
N SER A 56 -7.17 6.04 -25.01
CA SER A 56 -8.35 6.86 -25.25
C SER A 56 -8.84 7.65 -24.01
N CYS A 57 -8.65 7.12 -22.80
CA CYS A 57 -9.00 7.77 -21.53
C CYS A 57 -8.00 8.90 -21.20
N ILE A 58 -6.71 8.64 -21.36
CA ILE A 58 -5.64 9.65 -21.26
C ILE A 58 -5.86 10.78 -22.28
N LYS A 59 -6.24 10.44 -23.53
CA LYS A 59 -6.57 11.41 -24.58
C LYS A 59 -7.86 12.20 -24.32
N ARG A 60 -8.82 11.66 -23.56
CA ARG A 60 -10.03 12.40 -23.16
C ARG A 60 -9.76 13.33 -21.96
N MET A 61 -8.92 12.92 -21.01
CA MET A 61 -8.55 13.75 -19.86
C MET A 61 -7.74 14.99 -20.26
N CYS A 62 -6.92 14.94 -21.31
CA CYS A 62 -6.20 16.12 -21.83
C CYS A 62 -6.96 16.88 -22.96
N ARG A 63 -8.21 16.53 -23.31
CA ARG A 63 -9.01 17.27 -24.31
C ARG A 63 -9.93 18.28 -23.62
N GLY A 64 -9.32 19.37 -23.18
CA GLY A 64 -10.06 20.46 -22.55
C GLY A 64 -9.27 21.76 -22.48
N GLN A 65 -8.58 22.16 -23.55
CA GLN A 65 -8.33 23.57 -23.92
C GLN A 65 -7.50 23.64 -25.22
N GLY A 66 -7.89 24.56 -26.10
CA GLY A 66 -7.32 24.72 -27.43
C GLY A 66 -5.88 25.24 -27.43
N SER A 67 -5.12 24.77 -28.42
CA SER A 67 -3.99 25.42 -29.09
C SER A 67 -3.18 26.46 -28.29
N GLN A 68 -2.40 25.98 -27.33
CA GLN A 68 -1.04 26.44 -26.99
C GLN A 68 -0.56 25.44 -25.95
N ALA A 69 0.52 24.71 -26.24
CA ALA A 69 0.95 23.55 -25.45
C ALA A 69 1.04 23.85 -23.94
N PRO A 70 0.26 23.18 -23.08
CA PRO A 70 0.51 23.17 -21.65
C PRO A 70 0.86 21.77 -21.16
N LEU A 71 1.62 21.70 -20.07
CA LEU A 71 1.71 20.52 -19.22
C LEU A 71 0.30 19.94 -19.01
N CYS A 72 0.09 18.64 -19.29
CA CYS A 72 -1.19 17.98 -18.95
C CYS A 72 -1.40 18.12 -17.43
N SER A 73 -2.23 19.07 -17.00
CA SER A 73 -2.79 19.06 -15.66
C SER A 73 -3.91 18.03 -15.66
N CYS A 74 -3.65 16.86 -15.08
CA CYS A 74 -4.72 15.91 -14.79
C CYS A 74 -5.65 16.55 -13.75
N ASN A 75 -6.85 16.96 -14.16
CA ASN A 75 -8.00 17.16 -13.27
C ASN A 75 -8.52 15.79 -12.80
N ALA A 76 -7.64 14.97 -12.23
CA ALA A 76 -8.07 14.01 -11.24
C ALA A 76 -8.03 14.80 -9.93
N THR A 77 -9.19 15.15 -9.39
CA THR A 77 -9.30 15.57 -7.99
C THR A 77 -8.85 14.39 -7.12
N CYS A 78 -7.55 14.28 -6.92
CA CYS A 78 -6.95 13.50 -5.85
C CYS A 78 -7.27 14.29 -4.58
N THR A 79 -8.40 13.97 -3.95
CA THR A 79 -8.77 14.50 -2.63
C THR A 79 -7.91 13.80 -1.56
N VAL A 80 -6.59 13.94 -1.72
CA VAL A 80 -5.50 13.26 -0.98
C VAL A 80 -5.05 14.07 0.24
N CYS A 81 -5.59 15.28 0.40
CA CYS A 81 -5.37 16.09 1.59
C CYS A 81 -6.63 16.93 1.83
N THR A 82 -7.18 16.87 3.03
CA THR A 82 -8.13 17.87 3.52
C THR A 82 -7.34 19.13 3.90
N LEU A 83 -7.72 20.29 3.34
CA LEU A 83 -7.13 21.58 3.68
C LEU A 83 -7.35 21.88 5.18
N PRO A 84 -6.34 22.29 5.96
CA PRO A 84 -6.61 23.12 7.11
C PRO A 84 -7.15 24.46 6.59
N THR A 85 -8.33 24.86 7.04
CA THR A 85 -9.00 26.12 6.70
C THR A 85 -8.33 27.37 7.29
N SER A 86 -7.07 27.27 7.74
CA SER A 86 -6.34 28.34 8.41
C SER A 86 -5.42 29.09 7.43
N PRO A 87 -5.49 30.43 7.37
CA PRO A 87 -4.64 31.23 6.49
C PRO A 87 -3.16 31.15 6.92
N CYS A 88 -2.25 31.13 5.95
CA CYS A 88 -0.82 31.30 6.19
C CYS A 88 -0.56 32.69 6.77
N THR A 89 -0.06 32.80 8.00
CA THR A 89 0.27 34.09 8.62
C THR A 89 1.79 34.27 8.74
N GLY A 90 2.28 35.48 8.42
CA GLY A 90 3.69 35.87 8.61
C GLY A 90 4.48 36.11 7.32
N LYS A 91 5.80 35.94 7.35
CA LYS A 91 6.74 36.34 6.26
C LYS A 91 6.42 35.78 4.86
N ALA A 92 5.69 34.66 4.78
CA ALA A 92 5.22 34.10 3.51
C ALA A 92 4.21 35.03 2.81
N GLU A 93 3.29 35.64 3.57
CA GLU A 93 2.26 36.57 3.09
C GLU A 93 2.88 37.81 2.43
N GLN A 94 4.02 38.28 2.97
CA GLN A 94 4.76 39.44 2.47
C GLN A 94 5.45 39.16 1.12
N SER A 95 6.06 37.98 0.95
CA SER A 95 6.67 37.57 -0.32
C SER A 95 5.64 37.23 -1.41
N LEU A 96 4.42 36.85 -1.03
CA LEU A 96 3.31 36.55 -1.96
C LEU A 96 2.66 37.84 -2.50
N LEU A 97 2.56 38.88 -1.68
CA LEU A 97 2.11 40.21 -2.08
C LEU A 97 3.10 40.88 -3.06
N GLU A 98 4.40 40.68 -2.88
CA GLU A 98 5.44 41.18 -3.81
C GLU A 98 5.37 40.52 -5.20
N LEU A 99 4.76 39.34 -5.32
CA LEU A 99 4.55 38.61 -6.57
C LEU A 99 3.15 38.83 -7.19
N GLY A 100 2.29 39.65 -6.57
CA GLY A 100 0.98 40.04 -7.11
C GLY A 100 -0.10 38.95 -7.08
N LEU A 101 0.04 37.93 -6.23
CA LEU A 101 -0.90 36.81 -6.12
C LEU A 101 -1.88 37.03 -4.95
N SER A 102 -3.15 36.63 -5.13
CA SER A 102 -4.16 36.72 -4.06
C SER A 102 -3.89 35.69 -2.94
N PRO A 103 -4.30 35.95 -1.69
CA PRO A 103 -4.11 35.03 -0.57
C PRO A 103 -4.73 33.64 -0.81
N GLU A 104 -5.85 33.58 -1.53
CA GLU A 104 -6.52 32.32 -1.93
C GLU A 104 -5.69 31.51 -2.94
N ALA A 105 -5.06 32.18 -3.91
CA ALA A 105 -4.10 31.55 -4.81
C ALA A 105 -2.86 31.05 -4.05
N SER A 106 -2.45 31.74 -2.99
CA SER A 106 -1.23 31.38 -2.25
C SER A 106 -1.30 30.07 -1.45
N ALA A 107 -2.49 29.71 -0.96
CA ALA A 107 -2.72 28.45 -0.26
C ALA A 107 -2.66 27.25 -1.21
N GLU A 108 -3.24 27.38 -2.42
CA GLU A 108 -3.11 26.37 -3.48
C GLU A 108 -1.64 26.21 -3.91
N TRP A 109 -0.90 27.30 -4.07
CA TRP A 109 0.51 27.23 -4.51
C TRP A 109 1.46 26.64 -3.44
N CYS A 110 1.25 26.91 -2.14
CA CYS A 110 2.03 26.24 -1.08
C CYS A 110 1.76 24.72 -1.04
N PHE A 111 0.55 24.30 -1.36
CA PHE A 111 0.12 22.90 -1.35
C PHE A 111 0.75 22.08 -2.49
N TRP A 112 0.80 22.62 -3.71
CA TRP A 112 1.49 22.00 -4.85
C TRP A 112 3.02 21.87 -4.65
N CYS A 113 3.59 22.65 -3.74
CA CYS A 113 5.02 22.59 -3.40
C CYS A 113 5.37 21.40 -2.49
N LEU A 114 4.38 20.78 -1.81
CA LEU A 114 4.60 19.75 -0.77
C LEU A 114 4.12 18.35 -1.18
N CYS A 115 3.21 18.24 -2.16
CA CYS A 115 2.70 16.97 -2.68
C CYS A 115 3.07 16.81 -4.16
N GLN A 116 3.94 15.86 -4.48
CA GLN A 116 4.28 15.53 -5.87
C GLN A 116 3.57 14.24 -6.28
N VAL A 117 2.73 14.30 -7.31
CA VAL A 117 2.12 13.11 -7.91
C VAL A 117 3.04 12.56 -9.00
N ILE A 118 3.37 11.28 -8.90
CA ILE A 118 4.12 10.55 -9.92
C ILE A 118 3.24 9.39 -10.42
N VAL A 119 3.21 9.18 -11.73
CA VAL A 119 2.43 8.09 -12.35
C VAL A 119 3.41 7.15 -13.04
N HIS A 120 3.28 5.85 -12.79
CA HIS A 120 4.03 4.83 -13.50
C HIS A 120 3.14 4.11 -14.51
N ASP A 121 3.72 3.78 -15.66
CA ASP A 121 3.08 2.91 -16.64
C ASP A 121 3.12 1.47 -16.14
N VAL A 122 1.95 0.85 -16.04
CA VAL A 122 1.79 -0.55 -15.60
C VAL A 122 2.53 -1.50 -16.53
N ASN A 123 2.55 -1.26 -17.84
CA ASN A 123 3.22 -2.14 -18.79
C ASN A 123 4.73 -2.12 -18.57
N GLU A 124 5.30 -0.94 -18.36
CA GLU A 124 6.73 -0.79 -18.07
C GLU A 124 7.12 -1.49 -16.77
N LEU A 125 6.28 -1.37 -15.73
CA LEU A 125 6.50 -2.10 -14.47
C LEU A 125 6.35 -3.61 -14.65
N THR A 126 5.33 -4.06 -15.37
CA THR A 126 5.10 -5.49 -15.66
C THR A 126 6.28 -6.10 -16.41
N GLU A 127 6.83 -5.42 -17.41
CA GLU A 127 8.01 -5.87 -18.16
C GLU A 127 9.24 -6.02 -17.26
N LYS A 128 9.47 -5.07 -16.33
CA LYS A 128 10.57 -5.12 -15.37
C LYS A 128 10.36 -6.19 -14.30
N LEU A 129 9.12 -6.43 -13.90
CA LEU A 129 8.76 -7.40 -12.86
C LEU A 129 8.81 -8.84 -13.38
N PHE A 130 8.39 -9.07 -14.61
CA PHE A 130 8.17 -10.41 -15.15
C PHE A 130 9.36 -11.38 -14.91
N PRO A 131 10.63 -11.03 -15.21
CA PRO A 131 11.76 -11.93 -14.98
C PRO A 131 12.01 -12.28 -13.50
N ILE A 132 11.49 -11.48 -12.58
CA ILE A 132 11.64 -11.68 -11.13
C ILE A 132 10.51 -12.56 -10.60
N VAL A 133 9.30 -12.43 -11.16
CA VAL A 133 8.07 -12.99 -10.58
C VAL A 133 7.45 -14.13 -11.39
N GLU A 134 7.97 -14.44 -12.57
CA GLU A 134 7.48 -15.54 -13.42
C GLU A 134 7.39 -16.87 -12.65
N ALA A 135 8.42 -17.21 -11.88
CA ALA A 135 8.47 -18.45 -11.12
C ALA A 135 7.41 -18.54 -10.01
N MET A 136 6.96 -17.40 -9.46
CA MET A 136 5.97 -17.34 -8.39
C MET A 136 4.53 -17.25 -8.91
N GLN A 137 4.31 -16.69 -10.11
CA GLN A 137 2.98 -16.59 -10.73
C GLN A 137 2.26 -17.94 -10.83
N LYS A 138 2.96 -19.01 -11.23
CA LYS A 138 2.38 -20.35 -11.33
C LYS A 138 1.81 -20.90 -10.01
N HIS A 139 2.22 -20.35 -8.87
CA HIS A 139 1.83 -20.80 -7.53
C HIS A 139 0.79 -19.89 -6.86
N PHE A 140 0.81 -18.58 -7.16
CA PHE A 140 0.04 -17.56 -6.44
C PHE A 140 -0.94 -16.77 -7.33
N SER A 141 -0.99 -17.04 -8.63
CA SER A 141 -2.01 -16.48 -9.52
C SER A 141 -3.14 -17.49 -9.73
N ALA A 142 -4.37 -16.99 -9.86
CA ALA A 142 -5.42 -17.78 -10.50
C ALA A 142 -4.94 -18.18 -11.92
N GLY A 143 -5.37 -19.33 -12.44
CA GLY A 143 -4.84 -19.92 -13.67
C GLY A 143 -4.76 -18.99 -14.88
N SER A 144 -4.07 -19.43 -15.95
CA SER A 144 -3.82 -18.61 -17.15
C SER A 144 -5.09 -17.92 -17.67
N GLY A 145 -5.03 -16.58 -17.83
CA GLY A 145 -6.13 -15.76 -18.33
C GLY A 145 -7.06 -15.14 -17.26
N THR A 146 -6.70 -15.20 -15.97
CA THR A 146 -7.47 -14.58 -14.88
C THR A 146 -6.88 -13.24 -14.43
N TYR A 147 -7.68 -12.46 -13.69
CA TYR A 147 -7.34 -11.10 -13.27
C TYR A 147 -5.97 -10.97 -12.60
N TYR A 148 -5.62 -11.89 -11.71
CA TYR A 148 -4.36 -11.90 -10.95
C TYR A 148 -3.19 -12.60 -11.65
N SER A 149 -3.33 -12.91 -12.95
CA SER A 149 -2.24 -13.53 -13.73
C SER A 149 -1.17 -12.54 -14.20
N ASP A 150 -1.38 -11.24 -13.96
CA ASP A 150 -0.46 -10.18 -14.37
C ASP A 150 0.66 -9.96 -13.33
N SER A 151 1.88 -9.70 -13.81
CA SER A 151 3.08 -9.53 -12.96
C SER A 151 2.95 -8.39 -11.96
N ILE A 152 2.09 -7.42 -12.26
CA ILE A 152 1.89 -6.23 -11.43
C ILE A 152 1.36 -6.55 -10.02
N PHE A 153 0.64 -7.66 -9.84
CA PHE A 153 0.18 -8.12 -8.52
C PHE A 153 1.30 -8.64 -7.61
N PHE A 154 2.53 -8.68 -8.12
CA PHE A 154 3.75 -9.01 -7.36
C PHE A 154 4.68 -7.81 -7.23
N LEU A 155 4.22 -6.59 -7.53
CA LEU A 155 5.05 -5.39 -7.49
C LEU A 155 5.70 -5.18 -6.11
N SER A 156 4.94 -5.33 -5.03
CA SER A 156 5.42 -5.17 -3.65
C SER A 156 6.57 -6.14 -3.32
N VAL A 157 6.51 -7.38 -3.82
CA VAL A 157 7.51 -8.44 -3.60
C VAL A 157 8.89 -8.03 -4.12
N ALA A 158 8.92 -7.34 -5.26
CA ALA A 158 10.16 -6.93 -5.93
C ALA A 158 10.37 -5.41 -5.97
N MET A 159 9.59 -4.64 -5.19
CA MET A 159 9.58 -3.16 -5.22
C MET A 159 10.98 -2.56 -5.10
N HIS A 160 11.83 -3.18 -4.29
CA HIS A 160 13.20 -2.76 -4.02
C HIS A 160 14.16 -2.89 -5.22
N ARG A 161 13.80 -3.71 -6.22
CA ARG A 161 14.51 -3.87 -7.50
C ARG A 161 13.99 -2.94 -8.58
N ILE A 162 12.77 -2.45 -8.42
CA ILE A 162 12.06 -1.62 -9.41
C ILE A 162 12.25 -0.13 -9.12
N MET A 163 12.11 0.26 -7.86
CA MET A 163 12.20 1.66 -7.45
C MET A 163 13.65 2.17 -7.45
N PRO A 164 13.87 3.45 -7.79
CA PRO A 164 15.19 4.08 -7.70
C PRO A 164 15.84 3.90 -6.32
N LYS A 165 17.18 3.87 -6.27
CA LYS A 165 17.94 3.60 -5.04
C LYS A 165 17.77 4.69 -3.98
N GLU A 166 17.42 5.89 -4.41
CA GLU A 166 17.14 7.06 -3.58
C GLU A 166 15.87 6.87 -2.75
N ILE A 167 14.95 6.00 -3.18
CA ILE A 167 13.77 5.61 -2.40
C ILE A 167 14.18 4.44 -1.50
N THR A 168 14.24 4.69 -0.20
CA THR A 168 14.65 3.70 0.82
C THR A 168 13.46 3.07 1.54
N ARG A 169 12.34 3.79 1.66
CA ARG A 169 11.09 3.34 2.29
C ARG A 169 9.90 3.80 1.47
N ILE A 170 8.89 2.95 1.33
CA ILE A 170 7.64 3.28 0.66
C ILE A 170 6.48 2.57 1.36
N ILE A 171 5.34 3.25 1.48
CA ILE A 171 4.10 2.63 1.94
C ILE A 171 3.25 2.32 0.72
N GLN A 172 2.89 1.06 0.50
CA GLN A 172 1.91 0.68 -0.51
C GLN A 172 0.54 0.49 0.14
N VAL A 173 -0.50 1.05 -0.47
CA VAL A 173 -1.87 1.04 0.03
C VAL A 173 -2.87 0.75 -1.08
N ASP A 174 -3.94 0.03 -0.73
CA ASP A 174 -5.08 -0.17 -1.63
C ASP A 174 -5.91 1.11 -1.81
N LEU A 175 -6.73 1.13 -2.86
CA LEU A 175 -7.59 2.26 -3.17
C LEU A 175 -8.97 2.20 -2.49
N ASP A 176 -9.40 1.05 -1.97
CA ASP A 176 -10.65 0.86 -1.24
C ASP A 176 -10.47 1.06 0.28
N LEU A 177 -9.66 2.06 0.66
CA LEU A 177 -9.38 2.43 2.05
C LEU A 177 -10.06 3.75 2.45
N LYS A 178 -10.38 3.88 3.75
CA LYS A 178 -10.78 5.14 4.40
C LYS A 178 -9.84 5.41 5.58
N TYR A 179 -9.15 6.53 5.51
CA TYR A 179 -8.20 6.96 6.54
C TYR A 179 -8.93 7.73 7.65
N LYS A 180 -8.65 7.39 8.89
CA LYS A 180 -9.17 8.01 10.12
C LYS A 180 -8.07 8.71 10.92
N SER A 181 -6.81 8.50 10.56
CA SER A 181 -5.63 9.14 11.14
C SER A 181 -4.70 9.66 10.05
N ASN A 182 -3.69 10.45 10.43
CA ASN A 182 -2.71 11.00 9.49
C ASN A 182 -1.79 9.89 8.99
N ILE A 183 -1.61 9.77 7.67
CA ILE A 183 -0.71 8.77 7.08
C ILE A 183 0.74 8.95 7.52
N ARG A 184 1.12 10.16 7.99
CA ARG A 184 2.43 10.43 8.59
C ARG A 184 2.73 9.48 9.73
N ASP A 185 1.76 9.24 10.60
CA ASP A 185 1.95 8.44 11.82
C ASP A 185 2.24 6.97 11.46
N LEU A 186 1.77 6.49 10.31
CA LEU A 186 2.08 5.15 9.81
C LEU A 186 3.55 5.00 9.42
N PHE A 187 4.21 6.06 8.95
CA PHE A 187 5.65 5.98 8.64
C PHE A 187 6.50 5.81 9.90
N ASP A 188 6.01 6.24 11.06
CA ASP A 188 6.75 6.11 12.30
C ASP A 188 6.82 4.61 12.74
N GLU A 189 5.95 3.74 12.19
CA GLU A 189 6.08 2.28 12.35
C GLU A 189 7.35 1.69 11.72
N PHE A 190 7.99 2.37 10.76
CA PHE A 190 9.29 1.91 10.26
C PHE A 190 10.36 1.89 11.35
N ASP A 191 10.27 2.78 12.34
CA ASP A 191 11.22 2.85 13.45
C ASP A 191 11.01 1.71 14.46
N ASN A 192 9.86 1.02 14.39
CA ASN A 192 9.52 -0.13 15.23
C ASN A 192 9.93 -1.47 14.62
N PHE A 193 10.51 -1.49 13.41
CA PHE A 193 10.90 -2.75 12.77
C PHE A 193 11.96 -3.47 13.61
N PRO A 194 11.72 -4.73 14.01
CA PRO A 194 12.75 -5.50 14.69
C PRO A 194 13.93 -5.79 13.74
N GLU A 195 15.08 -6.14 14.30
CA GLU A 195 16.25 -6.49 13.51
C GLU A 195 15.93 -7.64 12.55
N GLY A 196 16.23 -7.44 11.26
CA GLY A 196 15.96 -8.41 10.20
C GLY A 196 14.61 -8.23 9.48
N ALA A 197 13.66 -7.49 10.07
CA ALA A 197 12.38 -7.20 9.40
C ALA A 197 12.58 -6.26 8.22
N VAL A 198 11.91 -6.58 7.11
CA VAL A 198 12.01 -5.84 5.85
C VAL A 198 10.67 -5.28 5.39
N ILE A 199 9.56 -5.82 5.90
CA ILE A 199 8.20 -5.43 5.53
C ILE A 199 7.36 -5.27 6.81
N GLY A 200 6.56 -4.21 6.86
CA GLY A 200 5.49 -4.05 7.85
C GLY A 200 4.15 -4.37 7.21
N ILE A 201 3.36 -5.24 7.83
CA ILE A 201 2.12 -5.76 7.24
C ILE A 201 1.12 -6.18 8.33
N ALA A 202 -0.16 -5.99 8.08
CA ALA A 202 -1.21 -6.43 9.01
C ALA A 202 -1.58 -7.90 8.77
N ARG A 203 -2.03 -8.58 9.85
CA ARG A 203 -2.60 -9.93 9.77
C ARG A 203 -3.90 -9.93 8.96
N GLU A 204 -4.14 -11.03 8.25
CA GLU A 204 -5.42 -11.29 7.58
C GLU A 204 -6.52 -11.57 8.62
N MET A 205 -7.62 -10.84 8.54
CA MET A 205 -8.75 -10.90 9.47
C MET A 205 -9.82 -11.93 9.10
N GLN A 206 -9.60 -12.72 8.05
CA GLN A 206 -10.47 -13.81 7.66
C GLN A 206 -9.75 -15.17 7.69
N PRO A 207 -10.48 -16.29 7.86
CA PRO A 207 -9.89 -17.63 7.86
C PRO A 207 -9.48 -18.13 6.45
N VAL A 208 -9.19 -17.23 5.49
CA VAL A 208 -8.78 -17.60 4.12
C VAL A 208 -7.56 -18.51 4.13
N TYR A 209 -6.55 -18.22 4.97
CA TYR A 209 -5.36 -19.06 5.04
C TYR A 209 -5.55 -20.31 5.90
N ARG A 210 -6.53 -20.33 6.82
CA ARG A 210 -6.98 -21.60 7.44
C ARG A 210 -7.48 -22.57 6.37
N HIS A 211 -8.20 -22.04 5.37
CA HIS A 211 -8.66 -22.77 4.19
C HIS A 211 -7.49 -23.15 3.27
N THR A 212 -6.66 -22.18 2.86
CA THR A 212 -5.60 -22.42 1.88
C THR A 212 -4.57 -23.43 2.36
N PHE A 213 -4.20 -23.41 3.65
CA PHE A 213 -3.26 -24.37 4.24
C PHE A 213 -3.93 -25.66 4.77
N TRP A 214 -5.16 -26.00 4.35
CA TRP A 214 -5.91 -27.14 4.92
C TRP A 214 -5.10 -28.45 4.94
N GLN A 215 -4.40 -28.76 3.84
CA GLN A 215 -3.67 -30.01 3.73
C GLN A 215 -2.48 -30.04 4.70
N TYR A 216 -1.69 -28.96 4.72
CA TYR A 216 -0.57 -28.81 5.65
C TYR A 216 -1.03 -28.89 7.11
N ARG A 217 -2.14 -28.23 7.46
CA ARG A 217 -2.73 -28.28 8.82
C ARG A 217 -3.20 -29.68 9.21
N ARG A 218 -3.78 -30.43 8.27
CA ARG A 218 -4.20 -31.83 8.49
C ARG A 218 -2.99 -32.73 8.79
N GLU A 219 -1.89 -32.50 8.09
CA GLU A 219 -0.65 -33.28 8.26
C GLU A 219 0.18 -32.84 9.46
N ASN A 220 -0.07 -31.62 9.99
CA ASN A 220 0.63 -31.03 11.12
C ASN A 220 -0.36 -30.50 12.18
N PRO A 221 -1.04 -31.36 12.96
CA PRO A 221 -2.16 -30.95 13.82
C PRO A 221 -1.84 -29.93 14.92
N GLN A 222 -0.55 -29.76 15.27
CA GLN A 222 -0.07 -28.81 16.27
C GLN A 222 0.48 -27.51 15.66
N THR A 223 0.35 -27.34 14.34
CA THR A 223 0.86 -26.14 13.67
C THR A 223 0.07 -24.90 14.06
N LYS A 224 0.76 -23.76 14.07
CA LYS A 224 0.16 -22.43 14.21
C LYS A 224 -0.29 -21.85 12.86
N VAL A 225 0.13 -22.46 11.75
CA VAL A 225 -0.16 -21.99 10.38
C VAL A 225 -1.66 -22.01 10.14
N GLY A 226 -2.21 -20.86 9.76
CA GLY A 226 -3.63 -20.65 9.52
C GLY A 226 -4.51 -20.58 10.78
N GLU A 227 -3.96 -20.67 12.00
CA GLU A 227 -4.70 -20.46 13.24
C GLU A 227 -4.96 -18.97 13.51
N PRO A 228 -6.02 -18.61 14.24
CA PRO A 228 -6.32 -17.22 14.55
C PRO A 228 -5.33 -16.63 15.58
N PRO A 229 -5.24 -15.28 15.67
CA PRO A 229 -4.60 -14.58 16.79
C PRO A 229 -5.16 -14.99 18.17
N PRO A 230 -4.42 -14.76 19.28
CA PRO A 230 -3.12 -14.07 19.35
C PRO A 230 -1.93 -14.96 18.97
N ASP A 231 -2.04 -16.28 19.16
CA ASP A 231 -0.91 -17.22 19.08
C ASP A 231 -0.72 -17.87 17.71
N GLY A 232 -1.74 -17.80 16.84
CA GLY A 232 -1.73 -18.35 15.49
C GLY A 232 -1.11 -17.44 14.45
N LEU A 233 -0.91 -18.00 13.26
CA LEU A 233 -0.40 -17.31 12.08
C LEU A 233 -1.51 -17.30 11.02
N PRO A 234 -2.44 -16.32 11.06
CA PRO A 234 -3.60 -16.30 10.17
C PRO A 234 -3.24 -15.90 8.73
N GLY A 235 -1.97 -15.59 8.46
CA GLY A 235 -1.51 -14.97 7.22
C GLY A 235 -1.64 -13.45 7.27
N PHE A 236 -1.45 -12.81 6.13
CA PHE A 236 -1.37 -11.35 6.02
C PHE A 236 -2.33 -10.79 4.98
N ASN A 237 -2.65 -9.51 5.12
CA ASN A 237 -3.42 -8.75 4.13
C ASN A 237 -2.55 -7.68 3.46
N SER A 238 -2.58 -7.59 2.13
CA SER A 238 -1.70 -6.69 1.36
C SER A 238 -2.23 -5.26 1.17
N GLY A 239 -3.39 -4.93 1.73
CA GLY A 239 -3.98 -3.60 1.54
C GLY A 239 -3.22 -2.44 2.18
N VAL A 240 -2.36 -2.73 3.16
CA VAL A 240 -1.43 -1.75 3.76
C VAL A 240 -0.07 -2.41 4.02
N LEU A 241 0.96 -1.93 3.32
CA LEU A 241 2.30 -2.48 3.34
C LEU A 241 3.32 -1.37 3.59
N LEU A 242 4.23 -1.57 4.54
CA LEU A 242 5.42 -0.74 4.76
C LEU A 242 6.61 -1.47 4.19
N LEU A 243 7.10 -1.04 3.04
CA LEU A 243 8.21 -1.69 2.35
C LEU A 243 9.51 -0.93 2.66
N ASN A 244 10.37 -1.50 3.50
CA ASN A 244 11.71 -0.97 3.75
C ASN A 244 12.64 -1.44 2.63
N LEU A 245 12.63 -0.72 1.51
CA LEU A 245 13.35 -1.09 0.30
C LEU A 245 14.85 -1.22 0.52
N GLU A 246 15.42 -0.41 1.41
CA GLU A 246 16.83 -0.55 1.80
C GLU A 246 17.08 -1.88 2.53
N ALA A 247 16.29 -2.21 3.55
CA ALA A 247 16.40 -3.49 4.25
C ALA A 247 16.14 -4.69 3.32
N MET A 248 15.14 -4.60 2.41
CA MET A 248 14.88 -5.61 1.39
C MET A 248 16.08 -5.81 0.43
N ARG A 249 16.78 -4.74 0.04
CA ARG A 249 18.02 -4.82 -0.79
C ARG A 249 19.15 -5.51 -0.04
N GLN A 250 19.30 -5.23 1.26
CA GLN A 250 20.43 -5.71 2.07
C GLN A 250 20.20 -7.13 2.63
N SER A 251 18.94 -7.56 2.78
CA SER A 251 18.60 -8.87 3.34
C SER A 251 18.92 -10.00 2.37
N LYS A 252 19.98 -10.76 2.69
CA LYS A 252 20.32 -11.99 1.94
C LYS A 252 19.18 -13.01 2.00
N LEU A 253 18.56 -13.16 3.17
CA LEU A 253 17.44 -14.09 3.37
C LEU A 253 16.25 -13.73 2.47
N TYR A 254 15.79 -12.47 2.50
CA TYR A 254 14.67 -12.05 1.67
C TYR A 254 14.96 -12.26 0.17
N ASN A 255 16.16 -11.94 -0.30
CA ASN A 255 16.50 -12.10 -1.71
C ASN A 255 16.62 -13.57 -2.15
N GLN A 256 17.04 -14.48 -1.26
CA GLN A 256 17.04 -15.92 -1.53
C GLN A 256 15.62 -16.47 -1.66
N LEU A 257 14.66 -15.95 -0.89
CA LEU A 257 13.26 -16.38 -0.96
C LEU A 257 12.57 -16.00 -2.27
N LEU A 258 13.14 -15.08 -3.04
CA LEU A 258 12.70 -14.73 -4.38
C LEU A 258 13.22 -15.70 -5.45
N GLU A 259 14.17 -16.58 -5.12
CA GLU A 259 14.72 -17.54 -6.08
C GLU A 259 13.68 -18.64 -6.40
N PRO A 260 13.56 -19.04 -7.69
CA PRO A 260 12.56 -20.04 -8.11
C PRO A 260 12.58 -21.34 -7.31
N THR A 261 13.78 -21.80 -6.95
CA THR A 261 14.01 -23.03 -6.17
C THR A 261 13.45 -22.91 -4.75
N MET A 262 13.61 -21.75 -4.11
CA MET A 262 13.10 -21.49 -2.77
C MET A 262 11.58 -21.33 -2.79
N VAL A 263 11.02 -20.62 -3.77
CA VAL A 263 9.57 -20.52 -3.96
C VAL A 263 8.95 -21.91 -4.15
N GLN A 264 9.55 -22.74 -5.00
CA GLN A 264 9.09 -24.11 -5.21
C GLN A 264 9.16 -24.94 -3.91
N LYS A 265 10.28 -24.90 -3.20
CA LYS A 265 10.47 -25.64 -1.95
C LYS A 265 9.40 -25.28 -0.91
N LEU A 266 9.10 -24.00 -0.73
CA LEU A 266 8.10 -23.55 0.25
C LEU A 266 6.67 -23.91 -0.18
N THR A 267 6.33 -23.72 -1.46
CA THR A 267 4.99 -24.06 -1.96
C THR A 267 4.72 -25.57 -1.85
N GLU A 268 5.72 -26.41 -2.11
CA GLU A 268 5.66 -27.86 -1.88
C GLU A 268 5.52 -28.21 -0.40
N LYS A 269 6.37 -27.62 0.48
CA LYS A 269 6.32 -27.85 1.93
C LYS A 269 4.94 -27.56 2.52
N TYR A 270 4.32 -26.47 2.09
CA TYR A 270 3.05 -26.00 2.65
C TYR A 270 1.81 -26.46 1.88
N HIS A 271 1.97 -27.24 0.81
CA HIS A 271 0.89 -27.59 -0.12
C HIS A 271 0.09 -26.36 -0.58
N PHE A 272 0.79 -25.25 -0.79
CA PHE A 272 0.16 -23.94 -0.95
C PHE A 272 -0.17 -23.68 -2.42
N LYS A 273 -1.42 -23.28 -2.67
CA LYS A 273 -1.85 -22.75 -3.96
C LYS A 273 -2.76 -21.55 -3.76
N GLY A 274 -2.31 -20.41 -4.25
CA GLY A 274 -2.94 -19.12 -4.03
C GLY A 274 -3.56 -18.52 -5.29
N HIS A 275 -4.17 -17.36 -5.13
CA HIS A 275 -4.68 -16.51 -6.22
C HIS A 275 -4.66 -15.01 -5.90
N LEU A 276 -4.03 -14.60 -4.80
CA LEU A 276 -4.00 -13.23 -4.29
C LEU A 276 -2.62 -12.58 -4.44
N GLY A 277 -1.76 -13.11 -5.33
CA GLY A 277 -0.52 -12.47 -5.73
C GLY A 277 0.50 -12.30 -4.59
N ASP A 278 0.92 -11.06 -4.36
CA ASP A 278 1.86 -10.69 -3.32
C ASP A 278 1.43 -11.11 -1.90
N GLN A 279 0.13 -10.98 -1.58
CA GLN A 279 -0.44 -11.35 -0.30
C GLN A 279 -0.14 -12.82 0.05
N ASP A 280 -0.28 -13.69 -0.95
CA ASP A 280 -0.04 -15.11 -0.81
C ASP A 280 1.45 -15.44 -0.65
N PHE A 281 2.31 -14.75 -1.40
CA PHE A 281 3.76 -14.89 -1.26
C PHE A 281 4.22 -14.48 0.15
N PHE A 282 3.84 -13.28 0.61
CA PHE A 282 4.22 -12.81 1.95
C PHE A 282 3.65 -13.70 3.05
N THR A 283 2.42 -14.17 2.91
CA THR A 283 1.82 -15.10 3.86
C THR A 283 2.62 -16.39 3.94
N MET A 284 2.94 -17.03 2.81
CA MET A 284 3.72 -18.26 2.80
C MET A 284 5.12 -18.06 3.38
N VAL A 285 5.81 -16.97 3.00
CA VAL A 285 7.12 -16.64 3.55
C VAL A 285 7.03 -16.36 5.05
N GLY A 286 5.98 -15.68 5.52
CA GLY A 286 5.75 -15.39 6.94
C GLY A 286 5.50 -16.63 7.81
N MET A 287 5.03 -17.73 7.22
CA MET A 287 4.96 -19.01 7.93
C MET A 287 6.35 -19.60 8.21
N GLU A 288 7.31 -19.38 7.29
CA GLU A 288 8.68 -19.89 7.43
C GLU A 288 9.60 -18.94 8.20
N HIS A 289 9.48 -17.65 7.92
CA HIS A 289 10.38 -16.58 8.35
C HIS A 289 9.60 -15.38 8.89
N PRO A 290 8.89 -15.55 10.03
CA PRO A 290 8.13 -14.46 10.64
C PRO A 290 9.01 -13.26 11.01
N GLU A 291 10.31 -13.45 11.23
CA GLU A 291 11.30 -12.40 11.52
C GLU A 291 11.46 -11.36 10.40
N LEU A 292 11.05 -11.67 9.18
CA LEU A 292 11.08 -10.72 8.05
C LEU A 292 9.97 -9.66 8.15
N PHE A 293 9.00 -9.83 9.05
CA PHE A 293 7.79 -9.02 9.11
C PHE A 293 7.62 -8.31 10.45
N HIS A 294 7.40 -7.00 10.39
CA HIS A 294 6.79 -6.23 11.46
C HIS A 294 5.27 -6.34 11.35
N VAL A 295 4.62 -7.02 12.30
CA VAL A 295 3.18 -7.18 12.27
C VAL A 295 2.51 -5.90 12.78
N LEU A 296 1.83 -5.20 11.87
CA LEU A 296 1.07 -3.99 12.20
C LEU A 296 -0.13 -4.33 13.08
N ASP A 297 -0.47 -3.41 13.97
CA ASP A 297 -1.73 -3.47 14.70
C ASP A 297 -2.93 -3.50 13.73
N CYS A 298 -3.96 -4.26 14.08
CA CYS A 298 -5.13 -4.48 13.25
C CYS A 298 -5.85 -3.17 12.85
N THR A 299 -5.74 -2.12 13.67
CA THR A 299 -6.35 -0.81 13.41
C THR A 299 -5.72 -0.04 12.25
N TRP A 300 -4.49 -0.39 11.85
CA TRP A 300 -3.82 0.17 10.67
C TRP A 300 -4.30 -0.44 9.35
N ASN A 301 -5.06 -1.54 9.39
CA ASN A 301 -5.70 -2.15 8.24
C ASN A 301 -6.94 -2.92 8.69
N ARG A 302 -7.97 -2.20 9.18
CA ARG A 302 -9.22 -2.84 9.61
C ARG A 302 -9.99 -3.29 8.38
N GLN A 303 -9.77 -4.54 7.98
CA GLN A 303 -10.46 -5.23 6.89
C GLN A 303 -11.94 -5.44 7.20
N LEU A 304 -12.84 -5.14 6.27
CA LEU A 304 -14.29 -5.22 6.48
C LEU A 304 -14.94 -6.44 5.84
N CYS A 305 -14.25 -7.15 4.96
CA CYS A 305 -14.81 -8.30 4.27
C CYS A 305 -15.25 -9.41 5.24
N THR A 306 -16.45 -9.94 5.04
CA THR A 306 -16.99 -11.08 5.81
C THR A 306 -17.28 -12.32 4.95
N TRP A 307 -16.83 -12.34 3.68
CA TRP A 307 -17.15 -13.41 2.74
C TRP A 307 -16.92 -14.81 3.31
N TRP A 308 -15.76 -15.06 3.95
CA TRP A 308 -15.44 -16.39 4.49
C TRP A 308 -16.31 -16.86 5.66
N ARG A 309 -16.97 -15.95 6.38
CA ARG A 309 -17.94 -16.31 7.42
C ARG A 309 -19.05 -17.17 6.85
N ASP A 310 -19.56 -16.77 5.69
CA ASP A 310 -20.74 -17.35 5.06
C ASP A 310 -20.37 -18.51 4.10
N HIS A 311 -19.08 -18.89 4.05
CA HIS A 311 -18.52 -19.93 3.18
C HIS A 311 -17.83 -21.05 3.96
N GLY A 312 -18.41 -21.44 5.11
CA GLY A 312 -18.02 -22.65 5.85
C GLY A 312 -17.11 -22.43 7.05
N TYR A 313 -16.92 -21.18 7.49
CA TYR A 313 -16.05 -20.84 8.63
C TYR A 313 -16.74 -19.99 9.71
N GLY A 314 -18.08 -19.94 9.71
CA GLY A 314 -18.85 -19.12 10.65
C GLY A 314 -18.59 -19.44 12.12
N ASP A 315 -18.19 -20.66 12.45
CA ASP A 315 -17.86 -21.13 13.81
C ASP A 315 -16.54 -20.56 14.36
N VAL A 316 -15.59 -20.25 13.48
CA VAL A 316 -14.27 -19.70 13.85
C VAL A 316 -14.07 -18.25 13.44
N PHE A 317 -14.94 -17.68 12.61
CA PHE A 317 -14.76 -16.39 11.95
C PHE A 317 -14.41 -15.26 12.92
N ASP A 318 -15.14 -15.13 14.03
CA ASP A 318 -14.95 -14.03 14.97
C ASP A 318 -13.57 -14.04 15.63
N GLN A 319 -12.91 -15.21 15.73
CA GLN A 319 -11.56 -15.34 16.26
C GLN A 319 -10.50 -14.70 15.34
N TYR A 320 -10.80 -14.57 14.05
CA TYR A 320 -9.94 -13.89 13.06
C TYR A 320 -10.32 -12.42 12.91
N PHE A 321 -11.62 -12.12 12.98
CA PHE A 321 -12.16 -10.82 12.56
C PHE A 321 -12.17 -9.75 13.66
N GLN A 322 -11.92 -10.14 14.91
CA GLN A 322 -11.85 -9.22 16.03
C GLN A 322 -10.67 -8.26 15.88
N CYS A 323 -10.96 -6.97 15.98
CA CYS A 323 -9.97 -5.91 16.04
C CYS A 323 -10.48 -4.84 17.02
N GLU A 324 -9.72 -4.61 18.09
CA GLU A 324 -10.04 -3.64 19.14
C GLU A 324 -9.11 -2.43 19.04
N GLY A 325 -9.56 -1.29 19.55
CA GLY A 325 -8.83 -0.03 19.50
C GLY A 325 -9.44 0.98 18.53
N GLU A 326 -8.86 2.18 18.51
CA GLU A 326 -9.28 3.24 17.61
C GLU A 326 -8.80 2.93 16.19
N VAL A 327 -9.74 2.71 15.27
CA VAL A 327 -9.44 2.37 13.88
C VAL A 327 -8.77 3.55 13.19
N ARG A 328 -7.60 3.31 12.59
CA ARG A 328 -6.81 4.31 11.87
C ARG A 328 -7.04 4.24 10.36
N ILE A 329 -7.25 3.03 9.82
CA ILE A 329 -7.58 2.80 8.42
C ILE A 329 -8.64 1.69 8.34
N TYR A 330 -9.79 2.00 7.73
CA TYR A 330 -10.75 0.99 7.29
C TYR A 330 -10.40 0.52 5.88
N HIS A 331 -10.57 -0.78 5.63
CA HIS A 331 -10.33 -1.41 4.34
C HIS A 331 -11.60 -2.11 3.85
N GLY A 332 -12.22 -1.55 2.82
CA GLY A 332 -13.45 -2.04 2.18
C GLY A 332 -13.24 -3.22 1.24
N ASN A 333 -12.33 -4.14 1.59
CA ASN A 333 -11.97 -5.27 0.75
C ASN A 333 -13.19 -6.12 0.38
N CYS A 334 -13.06 -6.84 -0.75
CA CYS A 334 -14.15 -7.60 -1.38
C CYS A 334 -15.41 -6.77 -1.72
N ASN A 335 -15.21 -5.47 -2.00
CA ASN A 335 -16.26 -4.48 -2.29
C ASN A 335 -17.21 -4.24 -1.10
N THR A 336 -16.70 -4.38 0.13
CA THR A 336 -17.50 -4.14 1.33
C THR A 336 -17.68 -2.64 1.55
N PRO A 337 -18.92 -2.13 1.69
CA PRO A 337 -19.15 -0.73 2.02
C PRO A 337 -18.44 -0.33 3.32
N ILE A 338 -17.68 0.76 3.27
CA ILE A 338 -17.05 1.32 4.46
C ILE A 338 -18.08 2.16 5.22
N PRO A 339 -18.23 2.00 6.54
CA PRO A 339 -19.14 2.82 7.34
C PRO A 339 -18.90 4.32 7.15
N GLU A 340 -20.00 5.07 7.01
CA GLU A 340 -19.98 6.51 7.20
C GLU A 340 -19.81 6.83 8.70
N ASP A 341 -19.25 8.01 8.99
CA ASP A 341 -18.94 8.42 10.36
C ASP A 341 -20.17 8.74 11.19
#